data_AF-A0A2G9YV64-F1
#
_entry.id   AF-A0A2G9YV64-F1
#
_cell.length_a   1.000
_cell.length_b   1.000
_cell.length_c   1.000
_cell.angle_alpha   90.00
_cell.angle_beta   90.00
_cell.angle_gamma   90.00
#
_symmetry.space_group_name_H-M   'P 1'
#
loop_
_entity.id
_entity.type
_entity.pdbx_description
1 polymer ?
#
loop_
_entity_poly.entity_id
_entity_poly.type
_entity_poly.pdbx_seq_one_letter_code
_entity_poly.pdbx_strand_id
1 'polypeptide(L)'
;MKNGFTLIELLTVVFIIGVMSMIIFVNYRNSGEKFALQRSADSLLQSIRMAEGMATKSQKFGTAYPSGGYGISLTKGSGSTNYTVFADVNNPPNHSYNIGEEVGGLGKFESSVKVSGLLPGVAGDNLTIIFQAPDPKVIFYGDSGEISTEITDVSIILTNPKNNETKTVKINKAGLIYVE
;
A
#
# COMPACT_ATOMS: atom_id res chain seq x y z
N MET A 1 36.59 50.44 -18.95
CA MET A 1 36.17 50.84 -17.59
C MET A 1 35.31 49.71 -17.03
N LYS A 2 35.76 49.03 -15.96
CA LYS A 2 34.99 47.96 -15.32
C LYS A 2 34.29 48.56 -14.12
N ASN A 3 32.99 48.78 -14.24
CA ASN A 3 32.18 49.21 -13.10
C ASN A 3 32.09 48.03 -12.12
N GLY A 4 32.64 48.21 -10.92
CA GLY A 4 32.60 47.22 -9.86
C GLY A 4 31.20 47.15 -9.23
N PHE A 5 30.85 45.97 -8.70
CA PHE A 5 29.60 45.74 -7.99
C PHE A 5 29.52 46.64 -6.75
N THR A 6 28.40 47.33 -6.54
CA THR A 6 28.20 48.15 -5.34
C THR A 6 27.86 47.27 -4.15
N LEU A 7 28.17 47.76 -2.95
CA LEU A 7 27.94 47.02 -1.70
C LEU A 7 26.45 46.77 -1.46
N ILE A 8 25.59 47.69 -1.90
CA ILE A 8 24.13 47.54 -1.82
C ILE A 8 23.59 46.52 -2.83
N GLU A 9 24.17 46.43 -4.03
CA GLU A 9 23.81 45.40 -5.01
C GLU A 9 24.18 44.00 -4.50
N LEU A 10 25.34 43.84 -3.85
CA LEU A 10 25.70 42.56 -3.24
C LEU A 10 24.70 42.17 -2.13
N LEU A 11 24.32 43.12 -1.28
CA LEU A 11 23.40 42.89 -0.17
C LEU A 11 21.99 42.51 -0.66
N THR A 12 21.51 43.16 -1.72
CA THR A 12 20.22 42.82 -2.35
C THR A 12 20.23 41.44 -3.00
N VAL A 13 21.33 41.03 -3.64
CA VAL A 13 21.46 39.68 -4.22
C VAL A 13 21.45 38.61 -3.13
N VAL A 14 22.21 38.79 -2.05
CA VAL A 14 22.21 37.84 -0.92
C VAL A 14 20.82 37.75 -0.27
N PHE A 15 20.12 38.89 -0.15
CA PHE A 15 18.75 38.93 0.36
C PHE A 15 17.78 38.14 -0.54
N ILE A 16 17.82 38.33 -1.86
CA ILE A 16 16.98 37.60 -2.82
C ILE A 16 17.28 36.10 -2.75
N ILE A 17 18.56 35.69 -2.71
CA ILE A 17 18.95 34.28 -2.60
C ILE A 17 18.42 33.67 -1.29
N GLY A 18 18.49 34.40 -0.17
CA GLY A 18 17.97 33.96 1.12
C GLY A 18 16.45 33.72 1.09
N VAL A 19 15.69 34.66 0.55
CA VAL A 19 14.23 34.54 0.40
C VAL A 19 13.87 33.36 -0.52
N MET A 20 14.53 33.24 -1.66
CA MET A 20 14.31 32.12 -2.59
C MET A 20 14.61 30.76 -1.94
N SER A 21 15.70 30.67 -1.18
CA SER A 21 16.11 29.44 -0.50
C SER A 21 15.07 28.98 0.53
N MET A 22 14.47 29.92 1.29
CA MET A 22 13.42 29.59 2.25
C MET A 22 12.17 29.00 1.58
N ILE A 23 11.74 29.58 0.45
CA ILE A 23 10.56 29.11 -0.30
C ILE A 23 10.79 27.69 -0.81
N ILE A 24 11.96 27.42 -1.39
CA ILE A 24 12.31 26.10 -1.93
C ILE A 24 12.30 25.04 -0.82
N PHE A 25 12.86 25.37 0.34
CA PHE A 25 12.99 24.40 1.45
C PHE A 25 11.63 24.00 2.04
N VAL A 26 10.70 24.95 2.17
CA VAL A 26 9.33 24.67 2.64
C VAL A 26 8.59 23.76 1.66
N ASN A 27 8.76 23.98 0.36
CA ASN A 27 8.04 23.22 -0.66
C ASN A 27 8.59 21.79 -0.81
N TYR A 28 9.91 21.61 -0.72
CA TYR A 28 10.58 20.30 -0.83
C TYR A 28 10.09 19.30 0.22
N ARG A 29 9.83 19.76 1.45
CA ARG A 29 9.37 18.90 2.55
C ARG A 29 7.95 18.35 2.32
N ASN A 30 7.06 19.13 1.71
CA ASN A 30 5.70 18.68 1.39
C ASN A 30 5.65 17.71 0.21
N SER A 31 6.54 17.87 -0.78
CA SER A 31 6.60 16.96 -1.93
C SER A 31 7.04 15.55 -1.53
N GLY A 32 8.02 15.42 -0.64
CA GLY A 32 8.53 14.10 -0.20
C GLY A 32 7.45 13.19 0.40
N GLU A 33 6.53 13.77 1.17
CA GLU A 33 5.45 13.05 1.85
C GLU A 33 4.35 12.56 0.88
N LYS A 34 4.05 13.35 -0.17
CA LYS A 34 3.16 12.95 -1.27
C LYS A 34 3.71 11.75 -2.03
N PHE A 35 5.00 11.79 -2.34
CA PHE A 35 5.66 10.68 -3.02
C PHE A 35 5.70 9.43 -2.15
N ALA A 36 5.84 9.55 -0.82
CA ALA A 36 5.80 8.41 0.08
C ALA A 36 4.43 7.70 0.08
N LEU A 37 3.33 8.47 0.08
CA LEU A 37 1.98 7.92 -0.01
C LEU A 37 1.73 7.23 -1.36
N GLN A 38 2.14 7.87 -2.47
CA GLN A 38 2.03 7.29 -3.80
C GLN A 38 2.84 5.99 -3.93
N ARG A 39 4.11 5.99 -3.53
CA ARG A 39 4.96 4.79 -3.56
C ARG A 39 4.39 3.65 -2.72
N SER A 40 3.78 3.97 -1.58
CA SER A 40 3.14 2.96 -0.72
C SER A 40 1.91 2.34 -1.38
N ALA A 41 1.08 3.16 -2.03
CA ALA A 41 -0.07 2.68 -2.80
C ALA A 41 0.35 1.82 -4.00
N ASP A 42 1.36 2.27 -4.76
CA ASP A 42 1.87 1.54 -5.93
C ASP A 42 2.54 0.21 -5.54
N SER A 43 3.29 0.19 -4.44
CA SER A 43 3.90 -1.02 -3.88
C SER A 43 2.84 -2.05 -3.47
N LEU A 44 1.77 -1.59 -2.80
CA LEU A 44 0.64 -2.45 -2.46
C LEU A 44 -0.06 -2.99 -3.71
N LEU A 45 -0.34 -2.12 -4.69
CA LEU A 45 -0.94 -2.51 -5.97
C LEU A 45 -0.12 -3.59 -6.67
N GLN A 46 1.20 -3.41 -6.74
CA GLN A 46 2.11 -4.38 -7.36
C GLN A 46 2.07 -5.72 -6.63
N SER A 47 2.03 -5.70 -5.31
CA SER A 47 1.95 -6.92 -4.49
C SER A 47 0.64 -7.65 -4.70
N ILE A 48 -0.50 -6.94 -4.76
CA ILE A 48 -1.82 -7.54 -5.04
C ILE A 48 -1.80 -8.20 -6.42
N ARG A 49 -1.31 -7.50 -7.44
CA ARG A 49 -1.19 -8.06 -8.81
C ARG A 49 -0.21 -9.25 -8.86
N MET A 50 0.82 -9.24 -8.03
CA MET A 50 1.73 -10.39 -7.90
C MET A 50 0.97 -11.61 -7.35
N ALA A 51 0.20 -11.45 -6.28
CA ALA A 51 -0.61 -12.53 -5.70
C ALA A 51 -1.63 -13.09 -6.70
N GLU A 52 -2.37 -12.21 -7.38
CA GLU A 52 -3.29 -12.57 -8.47
C GLU A 52 -2.58 -13.35 -9.60
N GLY A 53 -1.43 -12.87 -10.04
CA GLY A 53 -0.64 -13.53 -11.09
C GLY A 53 -0.11 -14.91 -10.68
N MET A 54 0.24 -15.10 -9.41
CA MET A 54 0.64 -16.40 -8.88
C MET A 54 -0.53 -17.39 -8.80
N ALA A 55 -1.71 -16.91 -8.39
CA ALA A 55 -2.94 -17.70 -8.39
C ALA A 55 -3.34 -18.13 -9.80
N THR A 56 -3.34 -17.19 -10.75
CA THR A 56 -3.66 -17.47 -12.17
C THR A 56 -2.74 -18.53 -12.78
N LYS A 57 -1.46 -18.51 -12.41
CA LYS A 57 -0.47 -19.49 -12.89
C LYS A 57 -0.53 -20.83 -12.14
N SER A 58 -1.39 -20.94 -11.13
CA SER A 58 -1.39 -22.07 -10.18
C SER A 58 0.03 -22.38 -9.70
N GLN A 59 0.76 -21.32 -9.33
CA GLN A 59 2.17 -21.44 -8.99
C GLN A 59 2.33 -22.34 -7.75
N LYS A 60 3.40 -23.14 -7.71
CA LYS A 60 3.75 -23.91 -6.51
C LYS A 60 4.40 -23.01 -5.47
N PHE A 61 4.04 -23.20 -4.21
CA PHE A 61 4.77 -22.66 -3.08
C PHE A 61 5.52 -23.81 -2.40
N GLY A 62 6.86 -23.75 -2.44
CA GLY A 62 7.70 -24.88 -2.04
C GLY A 62 7.41 -26.13 -2.88
N THR A 63 6.90 -27.19 -2.24
CA THR A 63 6.56 -28.46 -2.89
C THR A 63 5.07 -28.64 -3.17
N ALA A 64 4.21 -27.73 -2.70
CA ALA A 64 2.76 -27.87 -2.73
C ALA A 64 2.10 -26.84 -3.65
N TYR A 65 0.91 -27.17 -4.13
CA TYR A 65 -0.01 -26.21 -4.72
C TYR A 65 -0.88 -25.63 -3.61
N PRO A 66 -0.91 -24.31 -3.39
CA PRO A 66 -1.74 -23.70 -2.36
C PRO A 66 -3.23 -23.92 -2.67
N SER A 67 -3.88 -24.83 -1.95
CA SER A 67 -5.30 -25.14 -2.16
C SER A 67 -6.22 -23.99 -1.75
N GLY A 68 -5.78 -23.16 -0.80
CA GLY A 68 -6.48 -21.93 -0.40
C GLY A 68 -6.18 -20.73 -1.29
N GLY A 69 -5.19 -20.84 -2.19
CA GLY A 69 -4.80 -19.79 -3.12
C GLY A 69 -3.68 -18.88 -2.61
N TYR A 70 -3.52 -17.74 -3.28
CA TYR A 70 -2.57 -16.69 -2.90
C TYR A 70 -3.32 -15.50 -2.36
N GLY A 71 -2.80 -14.86 -1.32
CA GLY A 71 -3.51 -13.75 -0.69
C GLY A 71 -2.61 -12.67 -0.14
N ILE A 72 -3.26 -11.60 0.30
CA ILE A 72 -2.63 -10.50 1.03
C ILE A 72 -3.41 -10.27 2.31
N SER A 73 -2.68 -10.30 3.42
CA SER A 73 -3.20 -9.96 4.74
C SER A 73 -2.74 -8.54 5.10
N LEU A 74 -3.70 -7.69 5.45
CA LEU A 74 -3.49 -6.34 5.95
C LEU A 74 -4.08 -6.21 7.35
N THR A 75 -3.36 -5.53 8.23
CA THR A 75 -3.84 -5.19 9.57
C THR A 75 -3.80 -3.69 9.76
N LYS A 76 -4.97 -3.08 9.92
CA LYS A 76 -5.11 -1.70 10.37
C LYS A 76 -4.43 -1.52 11.73
N GLY A 77 -3.69 -0.43 11.88
CA GLY A 77 -2.97 -0.17 13.11
C GLY A 77 -2.50 1.27 13.23
N SER A 78 -2.26 1.70 14.46
CA SER A 78 -1.76 3.04 14.78
C SER A 78 -0.25 3.22 14.51
N GLY A 79 0.48 2.14 14.17
CA GLY A 79 1.92 2.12 13.85
C GLY A 79 2.24 1.97 12.36
N SER A 80 3.48 1.59 12.02
CA SER A 80 3.82 1.16 10.65
C SER A 80 3.04 -0.11 10.33
N THR A 81 1.98 0.05 9.54
CA THR A 81 1.26 -1.10 9.00
C THR A 81 2.19 -1.82 8.01
N ASN A 82 2.34 -3.13 8.16
CA ASN A 82 2.90 -3.96 7.10
C ASN A 82 1.76 -4.75 6.49
N TYR A 83 1.97 -5.24 5.28
CA TYR A 83 1.11 -6.23 4.67
C TYR A 83 1.95 -7.44 4.30
N THR A 84 1.33 -8.61 4.32
CA THR A 84 2.02 -9.86 4.01
C THR A 84 1.34 -10.49 2.81
N VAL A 85 2.13 -10.74 1.75
CA VAL A 85 1.71 -11.62 0.67
C VAL A 85 1.99 -13.05 1.12
N PHE A 86 1.01 -13.94 0.98
CA PHE A 86 1.13 -15.32 1.46
C PHE A 86 0.49 -16.33 0.49
N ALA A 87 0.81 -17.60 0.70
CA ALA A 87 0.24 -18.74 -0.01
C ALA A 87 -0.42 -19.69 1.00
N ASP A 88 -1.74 -19.84 0.96
CA ASP A 88 -2.49 -20.73 1.87
C ASP A 88 -2.30 -22.18 1.44
N VAL A 89 -1.37 -22.85 2.13
CA VAL A 89 -1.01 -24.26 1.91
C VAL A 89 -1.61 -25.16 2.97
N ASN A 90 -2.47 -24.65 3.85
CA ASN A 90 -3.13 -25.45 4.86
C ASN A 90 -4.12 -26.45 4.23
N ASN A 91 -4.30 -27.58 4.91
CA ASN A 91 -5.27 -28.60 4.54
C ASN A 91 -6.10 -29.03 5.77
N PRO A 92 -7.35 -28.58 5.91
CA PRO A 92 -8.09 -27.70 4.99
C PRO A 92 -7.52 -26.26 4.97
N PRO A 93 -7.75 -25.49 3.87
CA PRO A 93 -7.34 -24.10 3.80
C PRO A 93 -8.03 -23.27 4.88
N ASN A 94 -7.30 -22.35 5.50
CA ASN A 94 -7.81 -21.51 6.58
C ASN A 94 -8.07 -20.07 6.15
N HIS A 95 -7.72 -19.72 4.91
CA HIS A 95 -7.92 -18.42 4.30
C HIS A 95 -7.30 -17.27 5.10
N SER A 96 -6.16 -17.55 5.73
CA SER A 96 -5.44 -16.62 6.59
C SER A 96 -3.94 -16.81 6.42
N TYR A 97 -3.17 -15.78 6.75
CA TYR A 97 -1.72 -15.91 6.77
C TYR A 97 -1.25 -16.76 7.95
N ASN A 98 -0.39 -17.75 7.71
CA ASN A 98 0.38 -18.43 8.75
C ASN A 98 1.89 -18.24 8.58
N ILE A 99 2.62 -18.32 9.69
CA ILE A 99 4.09 -18.22 9.69
C ILE A 99 4.67 -19.28 8.76
N GLY A 100 5.56 -18.87 7.84
CA GLY A 100 6.19 -19.74 6.85
C GLY A 100 5.45 -19.81 5.50
N GLU A 101 4.31 -19.12 5.37
CA GLU A 101 3.59 -18.97 4.11
C GLU A 101 3.94 -17.69 3.36
N GLU A 102 4.91 -16.90 3.84
CA GLU A 102 5.23 -15.61 3.23
C GLU A 102 5.81 -15.77 1.82
N VAL A 103 5.30 -14.98 0.89
CA VAL A 103 5.80 -14.92 -0.48
C VAL A 103 6.50 -13.59 -0.71
N GLY A 104 7.83 -13.61 -0.80
CA GLY A 104 8.61 -12.40 -1.02
C GLY A 104 8.82 -11.52 0.21
N GLY A 105 8.45 -12.01 1.40
CA GLY A 105 8.64 -11.32 2.69
C GLY A 105 7.56 -10.30 3.03
N LEU A 106 7.81 -9.48 4.05
CA LEU A 106 6.88 -8.46 4.52
C LEU A 106 6.91 -7.24 3.60
N GLY A 107 5.77 -6.92 2.98
CA GLY A 107 5.54 -5.67 2.30
C GLY A 107 5.51 -4.53 3.32
N LYS A 108 6.37 -3.54 3.13
CA LYS A 108 6.49 -2.38 4.02
C LYS A 108 5.93 -1.14 3.36
N PHE A 109 5.10 -0.41 4.10
CA PHE A 109 4.80 0.97 3.75
C PHE A 109 5.97 1.88 4.13
N GLU A 110 6.06 3.01 3.45
CA GLU A 110 6.99 4.08 3.83
C GLU A 110 6.71 4.51 5.28
N SER A 111 7.75 4.89 6.03
CA SER A 111 7.69 5.13 7.49
C SER A 111 6.61 6.12 7.96
N SER A 112 6.10 6.96 7.05
CA SER A 112 5.01 7.91 7.31
C SER A 112 3.62 7.43 6.90
N VAL A 113 3.46 6.28 6.24
CA VAL A 113 2.15 5.85 5.70
C VAL A 113 1.53 4.76 6.58
N LYS A 114 0.22 4.86 6.83
CA LYS A 114 -0.56 3.93 7.64
C LYS A 114 -1.85 3.54 6.94
N VAL A 115 -2.39 2.37 7.26
CA VAL A 115 -3.74 1.97 6.84
C VAL A 115 -4.73 2.57 7.84
N SER A 116 -5.56 3.52 7.40
CA SER A 116 -6.53 4.21 8.26
C SER A 116 -7.94 3.61 8.19
N GLY A 117 -8.28 2.97 7.07
CA GLY A 117 -9.60 2.40 6.86
C GLY A 117 -9.57 1.18 5.94
N LEU A 118 -10.41 0.21 6.27
CA LEU A 118 -10.70 -0.99 5.49
C LEU A 118 -12.23 -1.04 5.31
N LEU A 119 -12.71 -0.89 4.08
CA LEU A 119 -14.13 -0.79 3.76
C LEU A 119 -14.56 -1.87 2.75
N PRO A 120 -15.83 -2.29 2.70
CA PRO A 120 -16.91 -1.91 3.62
C PRO A 120 -16.64 -2.51 5.00
N GLY A 121 -16.83 -1.67 6.03
CA GLY A 121 -16.35 -1.86 7.40
C GLY A 121 -16.27 -3.31 7.82
N VAL A 122 -15.07 -3.86 7.71
CA VAL A 122 -14.75 -5.13 8.34
C VAL A 122 -14.90 -4.88 9.83
N ALA A 123 -15.67 -5.70 10.54
CA ALA A 123 -15.84 -5.56 11.98
C ALA A 123 -14.53 -5.94 12.69
N GLY A 124 -13.53 -5.09 12.56
CA GLY A 124 -12.19 -5.27 13.12
C GLY A 124 -11.10 -4.62 12.27
N ASP A 125 -9.86 -4.99 12.55
CA ASP A 125 -8.65 -4.36 12.02
C ASP A 125 -8.01 -5.19 10.89
N ASN A 126 -8.49 -6.39 10.58
CA ASN A 126 -7.88 -7.23 9.55
C ASN A 126 -8.69 -7.30 8.26
N LEU A 127 -7.99 -7.27 7.13
CA LEU A 127 -8.53 -7.57 5.81
C LEU A 127 -7.57 -8.54 5.11
N THR A 128 -8.12 -9.66 4.67
CA THR A 128 -7.41 -10.64 3.86
C THR A 128 -8.09 -10.75 2.50
N ILE A 129 -7.32 -10.56 1.43
CA ILE A 129 -7.79 -10.71 0.05
C ILE A 129 -7.16 -11.97 -0.51
N ILE A 130 -7.97 -12.89 -1.01
CA ILE A 130 -7.51 -14.18 -1.55
C ILE A 130 -7.89 -14.28 -3.02
N PHE A 131 -6.95 -14.78 -3.81
CA PHE A 131 -7.09 -15.15 -5.21
C PHE A 131 -6.97 -16.67 -5.32
N GLN A 132 -8.07 -17.33 -5.63
CA GLN A 132 -8.13 -18.79 -5.70
C GLN A 132 -7.91 -19.29 -7.13
N ALA A 133 -6.92 -20.16 -7.33
CA ALA A 133 -6.64 -20.80 -8.62
C ALA A 133 -7.73 -21.82 -9.02
N PRO A 134 -7.90 -22.18 -10.31
CA PRO A 134 -7.13 -21.75 -11.49
C PRO A 134 -7.63 -20.47 -12.17
N ASP A 135 -8.91 -20.13 -11.99
CA ASP A 135 -9.50 -18.85 -12.40
C ASP A 135 -9.55 -17.98 -11.14
N PRO A 136 -8.71 -16.91 -11.00
CA PRO A 136 -8.45 -16.18 -9.76
C PRO A 136 -9.70 -15.51 -9.21
N LYS A 137 -10.57 -16.29 -8.56
CA LYS A 137 -11.73 -15.78 -7.87
C LYS A 137 -11.25 -14.96 -6.68
N VAL A 138 -11.67 -13.70 -6.64
CA VAL A 138 -11.34 -12.79 -5.54
C VAL A 138 -12.34 -12.98 -4.41
N ILE A 139 -11.83 -13.36 -3.25
CA ILE A 139 -12.60 -13.54 -2.02
C ILE A 139 -12.01 -12.64 -0.94
N PHE A 140 -12.89 -12.00 -0.17
CA PHE A 140 -12.50 -11.08 0.89
C PHE A 140 -12.83 -11.70 2.24
N TYR A 141 -11.87 -11.64 3.16
CA TYR A 141 -12.00 -12.12 4.53
C TYR A 141 -11.69 -11.00 5.50
N GLY A 142 -12.42 -11.00 6.60
CA GLY A 142 -12.23 -10.12 7.74
C GLY A 142 -12.01 -10.89 9.03
N ASP A 143 -12.02 -10.18 10.15
CA ASP A 143 -11.87 -10.78 11.48
C ASP A 143 -12.97 -11.81 11.81
N SER A 144 -14.17 -11.65 11.26
CA SER A 144 -15.30 -12.57 11.45
C SER A 144 -15.45 -13.63 10.35
N GLY A 145 -14.44 -13.79 9.48
CA GLY A 145 -14.47 -14.72 8.34
C GLY A 145 -14.79 -14.05 7.00
N GLU A 146 -15.33 -14.82 6.05
CA GLU A 146 -15.62 -14.32 4.70
C GLU A 146 -16.60 -13.14 4.74
N ILE A 147 -16.22 -12.05 4.10
CA ILE A 147 -17.04 -10.85 3.96
C ILE A 147 -18.15 -11.12 2.94
N SER A 148 -19.39 -10.71 3.27
CA SER A 148 -20.62 -11.01 2.52
C SER A 148 -20.46 -11.06 0.99
N THR A 149 -21.13 -12.03 0.37
CA THR A 149 -21.13 -12.22 -1.08
C THR A 149 -21.72 -11.03 -1.84
N GLU A 150 -22.56 -10.21 -1.19
CA GLU A 150 -23.17 -9.00 -1.78
C GLU A 150 -22.18 -7.84 -1.96
N ILE A 151 -21.06 -7.86 -1.25
CA ILE A 151 -20.04 -6.82 -1.38
C ILE A 151 -19.27 -7.02 -2.68
N THR A 152 -19.33 -6.03 -3.57
CA THR A 152 -18.68 -6.08 -4.89
C THR A 152 -17.23 -5.67 -4.88
N ASP A 153 -16.84 -4.83 -3.92
CA ASP A 153 -15.52 -4.23 -3.83
C ASP A 153 -15.13 -3.89 -2.40
N VAL A 154 -13.82 -3.80 -2.20
CA VAL A 154 -13.16 -3.45 -0.94
C VAL A 154 -12.22 -2.28 -1.20
N SER A 155 -12.19 -1.34 -0.27
CA SER A 155 -11.33 -0.16 -0.30
C SER A 155 -10.34 -0.19 0.86
N ILE A 156 -9.05 -0.07 0.55
CA ILE A 156 -7.96 0.09 1.50
C ILE A 156 -7.54 1.57 1.49
N ILE A 157 -7.76 2.26 2.60
CA ILE A 157 -7.44 3.67 2.75
C ILE A 157 -6.07 3.80 3.41
N LEU A 158 -5.10 4.31 2.65
CA LEU A 158 -3.79 4.72 3.13
C LEU A 158 -3.83 6.19 3.53
N THR A 159 -3.16 6.54 4.61
CA THR A 159 -3.09 7.91 5.10
C THR A 159 -1.68 8.23 5.56
N ASN A 160 -1.22 9.43 5.23
CA ASN A 160 -0.03 10.01 5.82
C ASN A 160 -0.45 10.94 6.98
N PRO A 161 -0.17 10.59 8.25
CA PRO A 161 -0.62 11.34 9.42
C PRO A 161 0.12 12.69 9.57
N LYS A 162 1.17 12.96 8.79
CA LYS A 162 1.87 14.25 8.84
C LYS A 162 1.12 15.35 8.09
N ASN A 163 0.40 15.00 7.02
CA ASN A 163 -0.33 15.96 6.19
C ASN A 163 -1.83 15.63 6.04
N ASN A 164 -2.30 14.54 6.66
CA ASN A 164 -3.67 14.01 6.57
C ASN A 164 -4.14 13.71 5.14
N GLU A 165 -3.21 13.56 4.19
CA GLU A 165 -3.55 13.15 2.83
C GLU A 165 -3.82 11.65 2.80
N THR A 166 -4.79 11.27 1.97
CA THR A 166 -5.24 9.89 1.83
C THR A 166 -5.15 9.42 0.39
N LYS A 167 -4.95 8.11 0.23
CA LYS A 167 -5.08 7.41 -1.05
C LYS A 167 -5.86 6.14 -0.84
N THR A 168 -6.68 5.78 -1.82
CA THR A 168 -7.56 4.63 -1.69
C THR A 168 -7.22 3.61 -2.76
N VAL A 169 -6.87 2.40 -2.33
CA VAL A 169 -6.70 1.26 -3.25
C VAL A 169 -7.99 0.46 -3.24
N LYS A 170 -8.63 0.35 -4.40
CA LYS A 170 -9.90 -0.37 -4.58
C LYS A 170 -9.69 -1.66 -5.35
N ILE A 171 -10.35 -2.71 -4.89
CA ILE A 171 -10.30 -4.05 -5.49
C ILE A 171 -11.73 -4.57 -5.56
N ASN A 172 -12.17 -5.02 -6.74
CA ASN A 172 -13.48 -5.65 -6.90
C ASN A 172 -13.38 -7.18 -7.02
N LYS A 173 -14.53 -7.86 -6.91
CA LYS A 173 -14.62 -9.32 -7.06
C LYS A 173 -14.27 -9.84 -8.47
N ALA A 174 -14.22 -8.96 -9.46
CA ALA A 174 -13.81 -9.28 -10.82
C ALA A 174 -12.29 -9.12 -11.05
N GLY A 175 -11.49 -8.81 -10.02
CA GLY A 175 -10.04 -8.65 -10.13
C GLY A 175 -9.58 -7.28 -10.64
N LEU A 176 -10.48 -6.30 -10.80
CA LEU A 176 -10.10 -4.94 -11.14
C LEU A 176 -9.50 -4.26 -9.92
N ILE A 177 -8.24 -3.82 -10.06
CA ILE A 177 -7.50 -3.10 -9.01
C ILE A 177 -7.06 -1.72 -9.53
N TYR A 178 -7.39 -0.67 -8.79
CA TYR A 178 -7.01 0.70 -9.11
C TYR A 178 -6.77 1.56 -7.85
N VAL A 179 -6.07 2.68 -8.04
CA VAL A 179 -5.70 3.63 -6.98
C VAL A 179 -6.36 4.97 -7.27
N GLU A 180 -7.04 5.52 -6.27
CA GLU A 180 -7.58 6.89 -6.22
C GLU A 180 -6.65 7.79 -5.40
#